data_AF-A0A3B8KT02-F1
#
_entry.id   AF-A0A3B8KT02-F1
#
_cell.length_a   1.000
_cell.length_b   1.000
_cell.length_c   1.000
_cell.angle_alpha   90.00
_cell.angle_beta   90.00
_cell.angle_gamma   90.00
#
_symmetry.space_group_name_H-M   'P 1'
#
loop_
_entity.id
_entity.type
_entity.pdbx_description
1 polymer ?
#
loop_
_entity_poly.entity_id
_entity_poly.type
_entity_poly.pdbx_seq_one_letter_code
_entity_poly.pdbx_strand_id
1 'polypeptide(L)'
;MLTLRLLPWEYSVRNLFRRPLRTVLTLLGLTTVLLLVLVVIGFIRGLEASLANSGDPDTAIVFAVNMNENLEYSSIPGKTSELMAASVPGVGQRYGRKYVSPELYLGTEIKVGDREQPS
;
A
#
# COMPACT_ATOMS: atom_id res chain seq x y z
N MET A 1 -42.92 6.49 -21.17
CA MET A 1 -42.33 7.82 -21.40
C MET A 1 -42.13 8.50 -20.04
N LEU A 2 -40.89 8.65 -19.58
CA LEU A 2 -40.56 9.38 -18.35
C LEU A 2 -40.35 10.85 -18.71
N THR A 3 -41.37 11.68 -18.48
CA THR A 3 -41.25 13.14 -18.62
C THR A 3 -40.54 13.70 -17.39
N LEU A 4 -39.26 14.08 -17.57
CA LEU A 4 -38.48 14.81 -16.57
C LEU A 4 -39.07 16.22 -16.41
N ARG A 5 -39.85 16.41 -15.35
CA ARG A 5 -40.33 17.73 -14.93
C ARG A 5 -39.21 18.39 -14.12
N LEU A 6 -38.29 19.05 -14.82
CA LEU A 6 -37.17 19.78 -14.23
C LEU A 6 -37.71 20.89 -13.34
N LEU A 7 -37.52 20.79 -12.02
CA LEU A 7 -37.71 21.94 -11.14
C LEU A 7 -36.69 23.02 -11.53
N PRO A 8 -37.06 24.31 -11.53
CA PRO A 8 -36.13 25.35 -11.89
C PRO A 8 -34.97 25.35 -10.89
N TRP A 9 -33.74 25.21 -11.40
CA TRP A 9 -32.50 25.11 -10.62
C TRP A 9 -32.38 26.19 -9.54
N GLU A 10 -32.85 27.40 -9.85
CA GLU A 10 -32.95 28.56 -8.97
C GLU A 10 -33.69 28.26 -7.65
N TYR A 11 -34.72 27.40 -7.68
CA TYR A 11 -35.46 27.02 -6.48
C TYR A 11 -34.64 26.12 -5.57
N SER A 12 -33.93 25.14 -6.12
CA SER A 12 -33.08 24.24 -5.34
C SER A 12 -31.97 25.02 -4.64
N VAL A 13 -31.28 25.90 -5.39
CA VAL A 13 -30.20 26.74 -4.84
C VAL A 13 -30.73 27.69 -3.77
N ARG A 14 -31.82 28.41 -4.05
CA ARG A 14 -32.43 29.33 -3.06
C ARG A 14 -32.93 28.60 -1.82
N ASN A 15 -33.39 27.37 -1.95
CA ASN A 15 -33.81 26.54 -0.82
C ASN A 15 -32.63 26.15 0.09
N LEU A 16 -31.45 25.85 -0.48
CA LEU A 16 -30.23 25.60 0.29
C LEU A 16 -29.79 26.84 1.10
N PHE A 17 -29.90 28.03 0.52
CA PHE A 17 -29.56 29.30 1.19
C PHE A 17 -30.53 29.73 2.29
N ARG A 18 -31.75 29.17 2.35
CA ARG A 18 -32.71 29.48 3.44
C ARG A 18 -32.32 28.87 4.78
N ARG A 19 -31.49 27.83 4.80
CA ARG A 19 -31.01 27.16 6.03
C ARG A 19 -29.49 26.98 5.97
N PRO A 20 -28.72 28.09 5.91
CA PRO A 20 -27.31 28.07 5.54
C PRO A 20 -26.46 27.22 6.49
N LEU A 21 -26.74 27.27 7.80
CA LEU A 21 -26.01 26.49 8.79
C LEU A 21 -26.11 24.98 8.56
N ARG A 22 -27.33 24.46 8.34
CA ARG A 22 -27.55 23.04 8.11
C ARG A 22 -26.91 22.58 6.81
N THR A 23 -27.04 23.39 5.76
CA THR A 23 -26.44 23.12 4.44
C THR A 23 -24.91 23.03 4.54
N VAL A 24 -24.27 24.00 5.22
CA VAL A 24 -22.81 24.01 5.41
C VAL A 24 -22.35 22.82 6.24
N LEU A 25 -23.03 22.49 7.34
CA LEU A 25 -22.67 21.31 8.15
C LEU A 25 -22.73 20.01 7.34
N THR A 26 -23.76 19.83 6.51
CA THR A 26 -23.86 18.64 5.66
C THR A 26 -22.80 18.61 4.56
N LEU A 27 -22.49 19.76 3.97
CA LEU A 27 -21.46 19.88 2.95
C LEU A 27 -20.08 19.57 3.54
N LEU A 28 -19.77 20.11 4.72
CA LEU A 28 -18.53 19.83 5.42
C LEU A 28 -18.42 18.36 5.80
N GLY A 29 -19.47 17.76 6.35
CA GLY A 29 -19.49 16.32 6.67
C GLY A 29 -19.17 15.45 5.45
N LEU A 30 -19.84 15.70 4.32
CA LEU A 30 -19.59 14.98 3.06
C LEU A 30 -18.17 15.24 2.53
N THR A 31 -17.71 16.48 2.59
CA THR A 31 -16.38 16.88 2.10
C THR A 31 -15.28 16.20 2.90
N THR A 32 -15.41 16.15 4.23
CA THR A 32 -14.45 15.48 5.12
C THR A 32 -14.34 13.99 4.80
N VAL A 33 -15.46 13.31 4.57
CA VAL A 33 -15.44 11.88 4.19
C VAL A 33 -14.73 11.68 2.85
N LEU A 34 -15.03 12.50 1.85
CA LEU A 34 -14.37 12.43 0.54
C LEU A 34 -12.86 12.70 0.65
N LEU A 35 -12.47 13.73 1.42
CA LEU A 35 -11.06 14.03 1.67
C LEU A 35 -10.35 12.86 2.33
N LEU A 36 -10.96 12.21 3.32
CA LEU A 36 -10.37 11.05 3.98
C LEU A 36 -10.14 9.90 2.99
N VAL A 37 -11.12 9.61 2.14
CA VAL A 37 -10.97 8.60 1.08
C VAL A 37 -9.83 8.95 0.11
N LEU A 38 -9.76 10.21 -0.33
CA LEU A 38 -8.70 10.68 -1.22
C LEU A 38 -7.31 10.60 -0.57
N VAL A 39 -7.19 10.94 0.71
CA VAL A 39 -5.95 10.85 1.47
C VAL A 39 -5.49 9.40 1.57
N VAL A 40 -6.39 8.47 1.92
CA VAL A 40 -6.03 7.05 2.04
C VAL A 40 -5.56 6.49 0.70
N ILE A 41 -6.30 6.76 -0.38
CA ILE A 41 -5.91 6.30 -1.72
C ILE A 41 -4.58 6.93 -2.14
N GLY A 42 -4.42 8.25 -1.97
CA GLY A 42 -3.18 8.96 -2.31
C GLY A 42 -1.99 8.46 -1.51
N PHE A 43 -2.18 8.15 -0.23
CA PHE A 43 -1.16 7.58 0.63
C PHE A 43 -0.73 6.19 0.16
N ILE A 44 -1.68 5.28 -0.14
CA ILE A 44 -1.37 3.94 -0.67
C ILE A 44 -0.58 4.05 -1.98
N ARG A 45 -1.03 4.91 -2.90
CA ARG A 45 -0.34 5.14 -4.18
C ARG A 45 1.04 5.77 -3.98
N GLY A 46 1.19 6.66 -3.01
CA GLY A 46 2.47 7.27 -2.65
C GLY A 46 3.46 6.23 -2.10
N LEU A 47 3.00 5.32 -1.25
CA LEU A 47 3.80 4.20 -0.77
C LEU A 47 4.22 3.28 -1.92
N GLU A 48 3.28 2.88 -2.77
CA GLU A 48 3.56 2.07 -3.97
C GLU A 48 4.63 2.74 -4.84
N ALA A 49 4.47 4.02 -5.16
CA ALA A 49 5.41 4.76 -6.00
C ALA A 49 6.79 4.92 -5.34
N SER A 50 6.83 5.18 -4.03
CA SER A 50 8.09 5.32 -3.29
C SER A 50 8.85 4.00 -3.20
N LEU A 51 8.15 2.87 -3.04
CA LEU A 51 8.76 1.55 -2.93
C LEU A 51 9.15 1.00 -4.31
N ALA A 52 8.33 1.22 -5.33
CA ALA A 52 8.61 0.77 -6.70
C ALA A 52 9.94 1.31 -7.23
N ASN A 53 10.34 2.52 -6.82
CA ASN A 53 11.59 3.14 -7.26
C ASN A 53 12.84 2.64 -6.51
N SER A 54 12.65 1.83 -5.45
CA SER A 54 13.74 1.23 -4.67
C SER A 54 14.09 -0.20 -5.08
N GLY A 55 13.23 -0.84 -5.87
CA GLY A 55 13.44 -2.20 -6.37
C GLY A 55 14.31 -2.23 -7.63
N ASP A 56 15.28 -3.14 -7.65
CA ASP A 56 16.00 -3.50 -8.87
C ASP A 56 15.11 -4.46 -9.70
N PRO A 57 14.80 -4.14 -10.98
CA PRO A 57 13.94 -4.98 -11.83
C PRO A 57 14.48 -6.40 -12.04
N ASP A 58 15.78 -6.64 -11.84
CA ASP A 58 16.39 -7.97 -11.97
C ASP A 58 16.36 -8.77 -10.66
N THR A 59 15.74 -8.24 -9.60
CA THR A 59 15.62 -8.91 -8.29
C THR A 59 14.24 -9.54 -8.10
N ALA A 60 14.20 -10.86 -7.96
CA ALA A 60 12.99 -11.61 -7.64
C ALA A 60 12.96 -12.01 -6.16
N ILE A 61 11.85 -11.75 -5.47
CA ILE A 61 11.63 -12.23 -4.10
C ILE A 61 10.71 -13.46 -4.15
N VAL A 62 11.18 -14.57 -3.57
CA VAL A 62 10.44 -15.83 -3.54
C VAL A 62 9.74 -15.96 -2.19
N PHE A 63 8.41 -16.10 -2.22
CA PHE A 63 7.59 -16.29 -1.03
C PHE A 63 6.89 -17.66 -1.05
N ALA A 64 6.62 -18.23 0.12
CA ALA A 64 5.80 -19.44 0.22
C ALA A 64 4.33 -19.12 -0.10
N VAL A 65 3.72 -19.94 -0.96
CA VAL A 65 2.36 -19.74 -1.54
C VAL A 65 1.23 -19.62 -0.50
N ASN A 66 1.46 -20.03 0.75
CA ASN A 66 0.47 -19.93 1.85
C ASN A 66 0.79 -18.87 2.92
N MET A 67 1.74 -17.96 2.67
CA MET A 67 2.26 -17.02 3.68
C MET A 67 2.14 -15.55 3.26
N ASN A 68 1.17 -15.22 2.39
CA ASN A 68 0.97 -13.86 1.84
C ASN A 68 0.57 -12.81 2.90
N GLU A 69 0.09 -13.25 4.08
CA GLU A 69 -0.41 -12.36 5.14
C GLU A 69 0.56 -12.21 6.32
N ASN A 70 1.62 -13.03 6.40
CA ASN A 70 2.58 -13.05 7.51
C ASN A 70 3.99 -13.40 7.03
N LEU A 71 4.70 -12.39 6.50
CA LEU A 71 6.09 -12.56 6.06
C LEU A 71 7.02 -13.03 7.19
N GLU A 72 6.73 -12.61 8.42
CA GLU A 72 7.49 -12.98 9.63
C GLU A 72 7.42 -14.48 9.97
N TYR A 73 6.44 -15.22 9.45
CA TYR A 73 6.28 -16.67 9.65
C TYR A 73 6.63 -17.51 8.42
N SER A 74 7.07 -16.87 7.32
CA SER A 74 7.49 -17.57 6.10
C SER A 74 8.82 -18.29 6.34
N SER A 75 8.74 -19.56 6.75
CA SER A 75 9.89 -20.45 6.89
C SER A 75 10.18 -21.16 5.57
N ILE A 76 11.03 -20.56 4.74
CA ILE A 76 11.66 -21.28 3.64
C ILE A 76 12.90 -21.96 4.21
N PRO A 77 13.03 -23.31 4.16
CA PRO A 77 14.25 -23.98 4.57
C PRO A 77 15.43 -23.40 3.76
N GLY A 78 16.52 -23.00 4.42
CA GLY A 78 17.65 -22.32 3.75
C GLY A 78 18.23 -23.05 2.54
N LYS A 79 18.10 -24.39 2.48
CA LYS A 79 18.47 -25.23 1.35
C LYS A 79 17.69 -24.97 0.05
N THR A 80 16.51 -24.34 0.15
CA THR A 80 15.67 -23.96 -1.01
C THR A 80 16.38 -22.95 -1.89
N SER A 81 17.20 -22.07 -1.30
CA SER A 81 17.99 -21.08 -2.02
C SER A 81 18.97 -21.74 -3.02
N GLU A 82 19.65 -22.80 -2.59
CA GLU A 82 20.59 -23.57 -3.42
C GLU A 82 19.87 -24.36 -4.52
N LEU A 83 18.70 -24.93 -4.21
CA LEU A 83 17.86 -25.62 -5.19
C LEU A 83 17.31 -24.67 -6.26
N MET A 84 16.91 -23.47 -5.88
CA MET A 84 16.48 -22.42 -6.81
C MET A 84 17.63 -21.93 -7.66
N ALA A 85 18.80 -21.68 -7.05
CA ALA A 85 20.02 -21.33 -7.78
C ALA A 85 20.40 -22.37 -8.82
N ALA A 86 20.19 -23.66 -8.53
CA ALA A 86 20.49 -24.77 -9.43
C ALA A 86 19.43 -24.97 -10.52
N SER A 87 18.15 -24.71 -10.22
CA SER A 87 17.02 -25.04 -11.10
C SER A 87 16.56 -23.89 -12.00
N VAL A 88 16.82 -22.64 -11.61
CA VAL A 88 16.40 -21.45 -12.38
C VAL A 88 17.55 -21.00 -13.30
N PRO A 89 17.41 -21.13 -14.64
CA PRO A 89 18.38 -20.56 -15.57
C PRO A 89 18.28 -19.03 -15.57
N GLY A 90 19.42 -18.33 -15.66
CA GLY A 90 19.48 -16.86 -15.72
C GLY A 90 19.87 -16.15 -14.42
N VAL A 91 20.09 -16.87 -13.32
CA VAL A 91 20.61 -16.27 -12.08
C VAL A 91 22.04 -15.77 -12.29
N GLY A 92 22.25 -14.46 -12.11
CA GLY A 92 23.57 -13.84 -12.26
C GLY A 92 24.62 -14.42 -11.32
N GLN A 93 25.89 -14.37 -11.72
CA GLN A 93 27.02 -14.89 -10.94
C GLN A 93 28.15 -13.86 -10.90
N ARG A 94 28.74 -13.65 -9.73
CA ARG A 94 29.93 -12.80 -9.56
C ARG A 94 30.94 -13.51 -8.67
N TYR A 95 32.20 -13.55 -9.12
CA TYR A 95 33.31 -14.24 -8.45
C TYR A 95 32.98 -15.70 -8.04
N GLY A 96 32.31 -16.43 -8.93
CA GLY A 96 31.97 -17.84 -8.68
C GLY A 96 30.76 -18.07 -7.77
N ARG A 97 30.15 -17.04 -7.18
CA ARG A 97 28.91 -17.16 -6.38
C ARG A 97 27.69 -16.66 -7.16
N LYS A 98 26.61 -17.44 -7.13
CA LYS A 98 25.32 -17.04 -7.68
C LYS A 98 24.69 -15.98 -6.79
N TYR A 99 23.98 -15.01 -7.37
CA TYR A 99 23.25 -13.98 -6.64
C TYR A 99 21.99 -14.57 -6.00
N VAL A 100 22.16 -15.19 -4.85
CA VAL A 100 21.08 -15.76 -4.05
C VAL A 100 21.34 -15.44 -2.58
N SER A 101 20.38 -14.79 -1.93
CA SER A 101 20.41 -14.50 -0.49
C SER A 101 19.42 -15.41 0.23
N PRO A 102 19.87 -16.33 1.11
CA PRO A 102 19.00 -17.13 1.97
C PRO A 102 18.63 -16.41 3.27
N GLU A 103 18.90 -15.11 3.39
CA GLU A 103 18.71 -14.39 4.64
C GLU A 103 17.24 -14.25 5.03
N LEU A 104 16.99 -14.33 6.33
CA LEU A 104 15.69 -14.05 6.92
C LEU A 104 15.48 -12.53 6.90
N TYR A 105 14.55 -12.06 6.09
CA TYR A 105 14.09 -10.68 6.15
C TYR A 105 13.16 -10.52 7.36
N LEU A 106 13.72 -10.02 8.47
CA LEU A 106 12.99 -9.75 9.70
C LEU A 106 12.77 -8.24 9.83
N GLY A 107 11.51 -7.81 9.79
CA GLY A 107 11.11 -6.44 10.15
C GLY A 107 11.09 -6.27 11.67
N THR A 108 12.22 -6.43 12.36
CA THR A 108 12.28 -6.23 13.81
C THR A 108 12.50 -4.77 14.14
N GLU A 109 11.95 -4.36 15.27
CA GLU A 109 12.24 -3.06 15.83
C GLU A 109 13.68 -3.01 16.35
N ILE A 110 14.40 -1.94 16.00
CA ILE A 110 15.76 -1.68 16.44
C ILE A 110 15.76 -0.48 17.39
N LYS A 111 16.05 -0.74 18.68
CA LYS A 111 16.35 0.31 19.64
C LYS A 111 17.72 0.90 19.35
N VAL A 112 17.76 2.17 18.99
CA VAL A 112 19.02 2.93 18.81
C VAL A 112 19.31 3.70 20.09
N GLY A 113 20.37 3.30 20.81
CA GLY A 113 20.77 3.88 22.09
C GLY A 113 19.98 3.33 23.29
N ASP A 114 20.10 4.00 24.44
CA ASP A 114 19.56 3.54 25.74
C ASP A 114 18.05 3.85 25.93
N ARG A 115 17.29 3.94 24.83
CA ARG A 115 15.86 4.25 24.91
C ARG A 115 15.07 3.00 25.27
N GLU A 116 14.55 2.98 26.49
CA GLU A 116 13.75 1.87 27.03
C GLU A 116 12.39 1.68 26.34
N GLN A 117 11.90 2.64 25.55
CA GLN A 117 10.59 2.51 24.89
C GLN A 117 10.66 2.52 23.35
N PRO A 118 10.02 1.51 22.73
CA PRO A 118 9.89 1.39 21.28
C PRO A 118 9.01 2.47 20.64
N SER A 119 9.23 2.77 19.35
CA SER A 119 8.52 3.81 18.57
C SER A 119 7.43 3.22 17.70
#